data_AF-A0A1B8NVA7-F1
#
_entry.id   AF-A0A1B8NVA7-F1
#
_cell.length_a   1.000
_cell.length_b   1.000
_cell.length_c   1.000
_cell.angle_alpha   90.00
_cell.angle_beta   90.00
_cell.angle_gamma   90.00
#
_symmetry.space_group_name_H-M   'P 1'
#
loop_
_entity.id
_entity.type
_entity.pdbx_description
1 polymer ?
#
loop_
_entity_poly.entity_id
_entity_poly.type
_entity_poly.pdbx_seq_one_letter_code
_entity_poly.pdbx_strand_id
1 'polypeptide(L)'
;MPRVHDHYLPLAPERDMEVSIDDQGQLRTDSTGLTAQGWTWMLEVHYTARGYWRPPGITVKEGGQPRFTQYLETRQSGKRLLNLNGIEDLANVTLDLQNCRLSSRARLLGFPRPPLDDGPLVIIAPHPDDAELAAYGLYRQHAERAWILTLTAGERHKRLDRQYLPFLDPDLQSASRRKGWIRAWNSATTPMLAGLAQQRLYMLGYFNDTLGALLKTPTEHQPSFGDETLTPADFREWNLHPLASDEQANGAANRGVDLLADLERLLDEIRPSTVVTPHPEIDSHPDHRAASQALAMAMRNTRHRPQRVLLYVNHLKSQRGFPRGPAHAAAGVWPVQYAQSRLGPASLYSQPLDLETQREKAVAMDSMHDLRDKPGLERRLKRAVKRRLSGISPRQWPRYGQHDYFQTHIKAHEVFVQVDAEAFQASFDEP
;
A
#
# COMPACT_ATOMS: atom_id res chain seq x y z
N MET A 1 -25.16 18.70 -12.89
CA MET A 1 -23.75 19.11 -13.09
C MET A 1 -22.83 18.13 -12.37
N PRO A 2 -21.60 17.86 -12.86
CA PRO A 2 -20.62 17.08 -12.11
C PRO A 2 -20.24 17.82 -10.82
N ARG A 3 -19.93 17.07 -9.75
CA ARG A 3 -19.42 17.66 -8.49
C ARG A 3 -17.97 18.07 -8.70
N VAL A 4 -17.66 19.34 -8.42
CA VAL A 4 -16.28 19.82 -8.42
C VAL A 4 -15.57 19.30 -7.17
N HIS A 5 -14.45 18.62 -7.37
CA HIS A 5 -13.63 18.07 -6.30
C HIS A 5 -12.19 17.90 -6.78
N ASP A 6 -11.30 18.75 -6.29
CA ASP A 6 -9.87 18.65 -6.57
C ASP A 6 -9.17 17.78 -5.53
N HIS A 7 -8.19 17.00 -5.96
CA HIS A 7 -7.27 16.33 -5.06
C HIS A 7 -6.08 17.25 -4.77
N TYR A 8 -5.71 17.34 -3.50
CA TYR A 8 -4.57 18.12 -3.03
C TYR A 8 -3.70 17.23 -2.15
N LEU A 9 -2.41 17.27 -2.42
CA LEU A 9 -1.34 16.72 -1.60
C LEU A 9 -0.26 17.80 -1.51
N PRO A 10 0.50 17.89 -0.40
CA PRO A 10 1.56 18.87 -0.23
C PRO A 10 2.81 18.42 -1.01
N LEU A 11 2.69 18.29 -2.33
CA LEU A 11 3.74 17.77 -3.19
C LEU A 11 4.83 18.81 -3.43
N ALA A 12 6.09 18.37 -3.40
CA ALA A 12 7.26 19.16 -3.78
C ALA A 12 8.00 18.50 -4.95
N PRO A 13 7.51 18.65 -6.19
CA PRO A 13 8.24 18.18 -7.37
C PRO A 13 9.50 19.01 -7.58
N GLU A 14 10.60 18.37 -7.98
CA GLU A 14 11.81 19.08 -8.42
C GLU A 14 11.69 19.62 -9.85
N ARG A 15 10.81 19.00 -10.65
CA ARG A 15 10.47 19.45 -11.99
C ARG A 15 8.99 19.77 -12.04
N ASP A 16 8.66 20.98 -12.43
CA ASP A 16 7.28 21.43 -12.57
C ASP A 16 7.19 22.27 -13.84
N MET A 17 6.48 21.75 -14.83
CA MET A 17 6.43 22.36 -16.16
C MET A 17 5.01 22.35 -16.70
N GLU A 18 4.61 23.48 -17.27
CA GLU A 18 3.39 23.55 -18.05
C GLU A 18 3.54 22.74 -19.34
N VAL A 19 2.52 21.95 -19.64
CA VAL A 19 2.45 21.13 -20.84
C VAL A 19 1.06 21.27 -21.43
N SER A 20 0.93 20.99 -22.72
CA SER A 20 -0.36 20.98 -23.39
C SER A 20 -0.73 19.59 -23.90
N ILE A 21 -2.03 19.32 -23.98
CA ILE A 21 -2.61 18.13 -24.57
C ILE A 21 -3.36 18.61 -25.81
N ASP A 22 -2.90 18.18 -26.99
CA ASP A 22 -3.54 18.57 -28.24
C ASP A 22 -4.85 17.81 -28.51
N ASP A 23 -5.53 18.14 -29.61
CA ASP A 23 -6.83 17.54 -29.97
C ASP A 23 -6.73 16.03 -30.29
N GLN A 24 -5.53 15.52 -30.55
CA GLN A 24 -5.26 14.09 -30.75
C GLN A 24 -4.89 13.38 -29.43
N GLY A 25 -4.83 14.13 -28.32
CA GLY A 25 -4.42 13.64 -27.02
C GLY A 25 -2.90 13.55 -26.84
N GLN A 26 -2.10 14.06 -27.79
CA GLN A 26 -0.64 14.03 -27.66
C GLN A 26 -0.19 15.00 -26.57
N LEU A 27 0.68 14.54 -25.69
CA LEU A 27 1.35 15.40 -24.74
C LEU A 27 2.42 16.24 -25.46
N ARG A 28 2.31 17.56 -25.38
CA ARG A 28 3.24 18.52 -25.98
C ARG A 28 3.97 19.26 -24.87
N THR A 29 5.30 19.30 -24.99
CA THR A 29 6.19 20.00 -24.07
C THR A 29 7.30 20.66 -24.89
N ASP A 30 7.65 21.88 -24.51
CA ASP A 30 8.78 22.61 -25.09
C ASP A 30 10.12 22.21 -24.43
N SER A 31 10.06 21.36 -23.38
CA SER A 31 11.25 20.87 -22.69
C SER A 31 11.98 19.85 -23.53
N THR A 32 13.22 20.16 -23.90
CA THR A 32 14.15 19.20 -24.48
C THR A 32 14.84 18.38 -23.38
N GLY A 33 15.19 17.12 -23.65
CA GLY A 33 15.97 16.29 -22.72
C GLY A 33 15.21 15.72 -21.52
N LEU A 34 13.88 15.59 -21.60
CA LEU A 34 13.12 14.82 -20.60
C LEU A 34 13.52 13.35 -20.66
N THR A 35 13.98 12.80 -19.53
CA THR A 35 14.24 11.37 -19.36
C THR A 35 13.24 10.77 -18.39
N ALA A 36 12.72 9.58 -18.73
CA ALA A 36 11.96 8.78 -17.78
C ALA A 36 12.86 8.17 -16.69
N GLN A 37 14.12 7.91 -17.02
CA GLN A 37 15.04 7.23 -16.11
C GLN A 37 15.39 8.11 -14.91
N GLY A 38 15.27 7.55 -13.71
CA GLY A 38 15.60 8.24 -12.46
C GLY A 38 14.50 9.18 -11.95
N TRP A 39 13.33 9.20 -12.59
CA TRP A 39 12.21 10.08 -12.21
C TRP A 39 10.91 9.30 -11.99
N THR A 40 10.10 9.80 -11.08
CA THR A 40 8.67 9.51 -10.97
C THR A 40 7.91 10.65 -11.63
N TRP A 41 7.19 10.36 -12.72
CA TRP A 41 6.44 11.37 -13.48
C TRP A 41 4.93 11.29 -13.21
N MET A 42 4.33 12.44 -12.91
CA MET A 42 2.89 12.60 -12.71
C MET A 42 2.37 13.73 -13.58
N LEU A 43 1.28 13.49 -14.32
CA LEU A 43 0.61 14.52 -15.10
C LEU A 43 -0.60 15.06 -14.34
N GLU A 44 -0.50 16.29 -13.86
CA GLU A 44 -1.62 17.02 -13.25
C GLU A 44 -2.56 17.51 -14.35
N VAL A 45 -3.78 16.97 -14.36
CA VAL A 45 -4.82 17.30 -15.33
C VAL A 45 -6.09 17.77 -14.63
N HIS A 46 -6.86 18.61 -15.31
CA HIS A 46 -8.24 18.90 -14.94
C HIS A 46 -9.18 18.09 -15.82
N TYR A 47 -9.93 17.16 -15.22
CA TYR A 47 -10.87 16.29 -15.95
C TYR A 47 -12.32 16.66 -15.65
N THR A 48 -13.23 16.24 -16.54
CA THR A 48 -14.68 16.30 -16.32
C THR A 48 -15.34 15.01 -16.79
N ALA A 49 -16.07 14.35 -15.89
CA ALA A 49 -16.87 13.16 -16.18
C ALA A 49 -18.33 13.39 -15.79
N ARG A 50 -19.25 13.19 -16.73
CA ARG A 50 -20.71 13.36 -16.50
C ARG A 50 -21.46 12.05 -16.34
N GLY A 51 -20.91 10.95 -16.83
CA GLY A 51 -21.54 9.62 -16.79
C GLY A 51 -21.70 9.11 -15.36
N TYR A 52 -22.77 8.34 -15.13
CA TYR A 52 -23.04 7.70 -13.83
C TYR A 52 -22.40 6.31 -13.73
N TRP A 53 -22.65 5.47 -14.73
CA TRP A 53 -22.37 4.03 -14.68
C TRP A 53 -21.04 3.64 -15.33
N ARG A 54 -20.74 4.22 -16.49
CA ARG A 54 -19.49 3.97 -17.21
C ARG A 54 -18.38 4.78 -16.57
N PRO A 55 -17.36 4.14 -15.98
CA PRO A 55 -16.29 4.87 -15.31
C PRO A 55 -15.49 5.67 -16.35
N PRO A 56 -15.13 6.92 -16.04
CA PRO A 56 -14.15 7.64 -16.84
C PRO A 56 -12.79 6.95 -16.73
N GLY A 57 -12.08 6.88 -17.84
CA GLY A 57 -10.76 6.26 -17.93
C GLY A 57 -9.88 7.04 -18.89
N ILE A 58 -8.58 7.08 -18.60
CA ILE A 58 -7.58 7.68 -19.46
C ILE A 58 -6.52 6.62 -19.70
N THR A 59 -6.41 6.16 -20.93
CA THR A 59 -5.37 5.21 -21.34
C THR A 59 -4.16 6.00 -21.78
N VAL A 60 -3.04 5.76 -21.11
CA VAL A 60 -1.74 6.29 -21.52
C VAL A 60 -1.17 5.34 -22.57
N LYS A 61 -0.78 5.90 -23.71
CA LYS A 61 -0.13 5.19 -24.82
C LYS A 61 1.28 5.74 -25.01
N GLU A 62 2.20 4.89 -25.41
CA GLU A 62 3.57 5.22 -25.79
C GLU A 62 3.81 4.69 -27.20
N GLY A 63 4.19 5.57 -28.14
CA GLY A 63 4.36 5.19 -29.55
C GLY A 63 3.09 4.54 -30.14
N GLY A 64 1.91 4.98 -29.69
CA GLY A 64 0.60 4.42 -30.07
C GLY A 64 0.19 3.12 -29.36
N GLN A 65 1.08 2.48 -28.60
CA GLN A 65 0.78 1.25 -27.86
C GLN A 65 0.19 1.54 -26.48
N PRO A 66 -0.98 0.98 -26.12
CA PRO A 66 -1.54 1.10 -24.77
C PRO A 66 -0.60 0.53 -23.71
N ARG A 67 -0.33 1.32 -22.67
CA ARG A 67 0.50 0.91 -21.54
C ARG A 67 -0.36 0.56 -20.34
N PHE A 68 -1.19 1.50 -19.91
CA PHE A 68 -2.12 1.30 -18.81
C PHE A 68 -3.26 2.33 -18.83
N THR A 69 -4.36 2.01 -18.17
CA THR A 69 -5.53 2.89 -18.04
C THR A 69 -5.74 3.30 -16.58
N GLN A 70 -5.77 4.60 -16.31
CA GLN A 70 -6.19 5.12 -14.99
C GLN A 70 -7.67 5.46 -15.01
N TYR A 71 -8.44 4.85 -14.11
CA TYR A 71 -9.87 5.12 -13.96
C TYR A 71 -10.14 6.17 -12.88
N LEU A 72 -11.07 7.08 -13.14
CA LEU A 72 -11.38 8.24 -12.29
C LEU A 72 -12.82 8.18 -11.73
N GLU A 73 -13.20 9.13 -10.88
CA GLU A 73 -14.55 9.20 -10.31
C GLU A 73 -15.60 9.59 -11.35
N THR A 74 -16.74 8.89 -11.33
CA THR A 74 -17.93 9.25 -12.11
C THR A 74 -18.60 10.50 -11.54
N ARG A 75 -19.26 11.27 -12.41
CA ARG A 75 -20.00 12.51 -12.04
C ARG A 75 -19.16 13.56 -11.31
N GLN A 76 -17.86 13.60 -11.54
CA GLN A 76 -16.96 14.56 -10.93
C GLN A 76 -16.17 15.34 -11.97
N SER A 77 -15.70 16.51 -11.55
CA SER A 77 -14.71 17.31 -12.26
C SER A 77 -13.70 17.84 -11.27
N GLY A 78 -12.47 18.06 -11.69
CA GLY A 78 -11.43 18.57 -10.82
C GLY A 78 -10.05 18.06 -11.18
N LYS A 79 -9.09 18.44 -10.35
CA LYS A 79 -7.67 18.14 -10.48
C LYS A 79 -7.35 16.68 -10.13
N ARG A 80 -6.62 15.98 -11.00
CA ARG A 80 -6.13 14.61 -10.79
C ARG A 80 -4.69 14.49 -11.24
N LEU A 81 -3.92 13.63 -10.57
CA LEU A 81 -2.60 13.21 -11.03
C LEU A 81 -2.75 11.90 -11.79
N LEU A 82 -2.33 11.89 -13.06
CA LEU A 82 -2.18 10.68 -13.84
C LEU A 82 -0.76 10.15 -13.69
N ASN A 83 -0.65 8.88 -13.37
CA ASN A 83 0.65 8.22 -13.24
C ASN A 83 1.22 7.92 -14.63
N LEU A 84 2.42 8.40 -14.94
CA LEU A 84 3.11 8.15 -16.21
C LEU A 84 4.27 7.15 -16.08
N ASN A 85 4.45 6.51 -14.92
CA ASN A 85 5.58 5.63 -14.69
C ASN A 85 5.45 4.31 -15.45
N GLY A 86 6.55 3.79 -15.99
CA GLY A 86 6.52 2.66 -16.94
C GLY A 86 6.40 3.08 -18.42
N ILE A 87 6.44 4.39 -18.67
CA ILE A 87 6.75 5.01 -19.96
C ILE A 87 8.26 5.30 -19.99
N GLU A 88 8.92 5.02 -21.11
CA GLU A 88 10.33 5.29 -21.36
C GLU A 88 10.52 6.60 -22.14
N ASP A 89 9.64 6.87 -23.11
CA ASP A 89 9.67 8.06 -23.95
C ASP A 89 8.44 8.96 -23.73
N LEU A 90 8.61 9.96 -22.86
CA LEU A 90 7.58 10.95 -22.55
C LEU A 90 7.17 11.82 -23.74
N ALA A 91 8.03 11.99 -24.75
CA ALA A 91 7.70 12.80 -25.93
C ALA A 91 6.69 12.08 -26.84
N ASN A 92 6.64 10.75 -26.76
CA ASN A 92 5.75 9.89 -27.52
C ASN A 92 4.50 9.44 -26.74
N VAL A 93 4.10 10.21 -25.72
CA VAL A 93 2.89 9.96 -24.93
C VAL A 93 1.64 10.53 -25.60
N THR A 94 0.63 9.66 -25.75
CA THR A 94 -0.73 10.05 -26.17
C THR A 94 -1.75 9.57 -25.14
N LEU A 95 -2.78 10.38 -24.88
CA LEU A 95 -3.86 10.10 -23.94
C LEU A 95 -5.16 9.79 -24.69
N ASP A 96 -5.68 8.59 -24.48
CA ASP A 96 -6.96 8.15 -25.04
C ASP A 96 -8.06 8.18 -23.98
N LEU A 97 -9.07 9.03 -24.20
CA LEU A 97 -10.08 9.41 -23.22
C LEU A 97 -11.35 8.58 -23.35
N GLN A 98 -11.80 8.00 -22.25
CA GLN A 98 -13.04 7.25 -22.15
C GLN A 98 -13.99 7.91 -21.17
N ASN A 99 -15.21 8.23 -21.60
CA ASN A 99 -16.30 8.79 -20.77
C ASN A 99 -15.92 10.06 -19.96
N CYS A 100 -14.89 10.79 -20.37
CA CYS A 100 -14.45 12.05 -19.75
C CYS A 100 -13.88 13.01 -20.81
N ARG A 101 -13.61 14.24 -20.37
CA ARG A 101 -12.87 15.26 -21.12
C ARG A 101 -11.74 15.78 -20.26
N LEU A 102 -10.65 16.23 -20.88
CA LEU A 102 -9.54 16.92 -20.22
C LEU A 102 -9.47 18.38 -20.67
N SER A 103 -8.95 19.23 -19.80
CA SER A 103 -8.38 20.53 -20.19
C SER A 103 -7.18 20.30 -21.12
N SER A 104 -6.99 21.18 -22.11
CA SER A 104 -5.80 21.18 -22.97
C SER A 104 -4.55 21.65 -22.24
N ARG A 105 -4.69 22.37 -21.11
CA ARG A 105 -3.58 22.73 -20.23
C ARG A 105 -3.43 21.70 -19.11
N ALA A 106 -2.20 21.28 -18.86
CA ALA A 106 -1.80 20.35 -17.80
C ALA A 106 -0.43 20.75 -17.24
N ARG A 107 -0.01 20.12 -16.14
CA ARG A 107 1.35 20.26 -15.59
C ARG A 107 2.01 18.91 -15.47
N LEU A 108 3.24 18.79 -15.95
CA LEU A 108 4.05 17.61 -15.79
C LEU A 108 4.96 17.80 -14.58
N LEU A 109 4.78 16.94 -13.58
CA LEU A 109 5.47 16.99 -12.30
C LEU A 109 6.47 15.83 -12.22
N GLY A 110 7.74 16.13 -11.96
CA GLY A 110 8.82 15.16 -11.83
C GLY A 110 9.40 15.14 -10.42
N PHE A 111 9.49 13.94 -9.87
CA PHE A 111 10.07 13.65 -8.56
C PHE A 111 11.26 12.71 -8.74
N PRO A 112 12.42 12.96 -8.12
CA PRO A 112 13.56 12.06 -8.25
C PRO A 112 13.22 10.68 -7.66
N ARG A 113 13.63 9.61 -8.35
CA ARG A 113 13.54 8.26 -7.82
C ARG A 113 14.55 8.11 -6.67
N PRO A 114 14.16 7.62 -5.49
CA PRO A 114 15.11 7.34 -4.43
C PRO A 114 16.07 6.22 -4.86
N PRO A 115 17.37 6.29 -4.54
CA PRO A 115 18.24 5.12 -4.59
C PRO A 115 17.77 4.09 -3.55
N LEU A 116 17.23 2.97 -4.03
CA LEU A 116 16.73 1.87 -3.21
C LEU A 116 17.68 0.66 -3.18
N ASP A 117 18.80 0.77 -3.90
CA ASP A 117 19.85 -0.24 -3.96
C ASP A 117 21.03 0.08 -3.03
N ASP A 118 20.94 1.18 -2.26
CA ASP A 118 21.99 1.72 -1.39
C ASP A 118 22.07 1.07 0.00
N GLY A 119 21.21 0.08 0.29
CA GLY A 119 21.20 -0.65 1.55
C GLY A 119 19.93 -1.47 1.73
N PRO A 120 19.75 -2.11 2.90
CA PRO A 120 18.56 -2.90 3.19
C PRO A 120 17.29 -2.05 3.18
N LEU A 121 16.21 -2.65 2.66
CA LEU A 121 14.87 -2.06 2.60
C LEU A 121 13.97 -2.81 3.57
N VAL A 122 13.48 -2.15 4.62
CA VAL A 122 12.61 -2.76 5.63
C VAL A 122 11.17 -2.32 5.44
N ILE A 123 10.26 -3.27 5.24
CA ILE A 123 8.82 -3.01 5.17
C ILE A 123 8.18 -3.33 6.51
N ILE A 124 7.55 -2.33 7.12
CA ILE A 124 6.70 -2.48 8.30
C ILE A 124 5.28 -2.78 7.82
N ALA A 125 4.81 -3.99 8.12
CA ALA A 125 3.46 -4.46 7.84
C ALA A 125 2.67 -4.56 9.15
N PRO A 126 1.68 -3.69 9.41
CA PRO A 126 0.85 -3.79 10.61
C PRO A 126 0.19 -5.17 10.74
N HIS A 127 -0.37 -5.68 9.64
CA HIS A 127 -1.03 -6.98 9.56
C HIS A 127 -0.45 -7.88 8.45
N PRO A 128 -0.67 -9.20 8.53
CA PRO A 128 -0.26 -10.12 7.46
C PRO A 128 -1.13 -9.96 6.21
N ASP A 129 -0.52 -9.49 5.11
CA ASP A 129 -1.08 -9.08 3.81
C ASP A 129 -0.72 -7.64 3.42
N ASP A 130 -0.42 -6.77 4.39
CA ASP A 130 -0.19 -5.35 4.11
C ASP A 130 0.99 -5.09 3.17
N ALA A 131 2.07 -5.85 3.33
CA ALA A 131 3.24 -5.76 2.44
C ALA A 131 2.88 -6.19 1.02
N GLU A 132 2.16 -7.31 0.85
CA GLU A 132 1.70 -7.79 -0.44
C GLU A 132 0.76 -6.78 -1.10
N LEU A 133 -0.15 -6.15 -0.34
CA LEU A 133 -1.08 -5.17 -0.89
C LEU A 133 -0.33 -3.91 -1.38
N ALA A 134 0.55 -3.38 -0.54
CA ALA A 134 1.20 -2.08 -0.76
C ALA A 134 2.41 -2.14 -1.70
N ALA A 135 3.25 -3.16 -1.56
CA ALA A 135 4.65 -3.11 -1.94
C ALA A 135 5.21 -4.42 -2.54
N TYR A 136 4.35 -5.32 -3.03
CA TYR A 136 4.78 -6.57 -3.67
C TYR A 136 5.82 -6.35 -4.77
N GLY A 137 5.52 -5.47 -5.73
CA GLY A 137 6.43 -5.16 -6.82
C GLY A 137 7.74 -4.56 -6.33
N LEU A 138 7.66 -3.68 -5.32
CA LEU A 138 8.82 -3.07 -4.69
C LEU A 138 9.75 -4.12 -4.07
N TYR A 139 9.26 -4.99 -3.18
CA TYR A 139 10.14 -6.00 -2.57
C TYR A 139 10.52 -7.11 -3.54
N ARG A 140 9.71 -7.39 -4.55
CA ARG A 140 10.04 -8.32 -5.63
C ARG A 140 11.21 -7.82 -6.48
N GLN A 141 11.30 -6.50 -6.71
CA GLN A 141 12.42 -5.90 -7.41
C GLN A 141 13.70 -5.92 -6.55
N HIS A 142 13.58 -5.84 -5.23
CA HIS A 142 14.70 -5.71 -4.30
C HIS A 142 14.83 -6.92 -3.35
N ALA A 143 14.44 -8.11 -3.79
CA ALA A 143 14.29 -9.32 -2.95
C ALA A 143 15.56 -9.72 -2.19
N GLU A 144 16.73 -9.43 -2.77
CA GLU A 144 18.05 -9.68 -2.21
C GLU A 144 18.39 -8.82 -0.99
N ARG A 145 17.63 -7.74 -0.74
CA ARG A 145 17.86 -6.81 0.37
C ARG A 145 16.59 -6.35 1.10
N ALA A 146 15.42 -6.80 0.65
CA ALA A 146 14.15 -6.52 1.28
C ALA A 146 13.94 -7.38 2.53
N TRP A 147 13.41 -6.75 3.58
CA TRP A 147 13.00 -7.35 4.84
C TRP A 147 11.55 -6.99 5.11
N ILE A 148 10.79 -7.89 5.73
CA ILE A 148 9.40 -7.63 6.11
C ILE A 148 9.25 -7.92 7.59
N LEU A 149 8.85 -6.89 8.34
CA LEU A 149 8.54 -6.98 9.75
C LEU A 149 7.03 -6.84 9.91
N THR A 150 6.35 -7.95 10.15
CA THR A 150 4.91 -7.97 10.37
C THR A 150 4.62 -7.83 11.86
N LEU A 151 3.97 -6.73 12.27
CA LEU A 151 3.86 -6.36 13.68
C LEU A 151 2.86 -7.24 14.44
N THR A 152 1.71 -7.49 13.84
CA THR A 152 0.64 -8.26 14.49
C THR A 152 0.32 -9.56 13.78
N ALA A 153 -0.22 -10.54 14.51
CA ALA A 153 -0.68 -11.79 13.93
C ALA A 153 -2.00 -11.66 13.15
N GLY A 154 -2.74 -10.55 13.34
CA GLY A 154 -4.02 -10.36 12.67
C GLY A 154 -5.07 -11.41 13.06
N GLU A 155 -4.97 -11.91 14.29
CA GLU A 155 -5.62 -13.12 14.81
C GLU A 155 -7.11 -12.93 15.10
N ARG A 156 -7.53 -11.69 15.41
CA ARG A 156 -8.91 -11.42 15.83
C ARG A 156 -9.92 -11.87 14.78
N HIS A 157 -10.79 -12.80 15.18
CA HIS A 157 -11.95 -13.20 14.40
C HIS A 157 -13.23 -12.69 15.04
N LYS A 158 -14.05 -11.94 14.30
CA LYS A 158 -15.26 -11.30 14.85
C LYS A 158 -16.51 -12.17 14.69
N ARG A 159 -16.49 -13.14 13.77
CA ARG A 159 -17.66 -13.92 13.35
C ARG A 159 -17.26 -15.28 12.78
N LEU A 160 -17.79 -16.38 13.32
CA LEU A 160 -17.52 -17.74 12.82
C LEU A 160 -17.93 -17.95 11.36
N ASP A 161 -19.06 -17.37 10.92
CA ASP A 161 -19.55 -17.50 9.55
C ASP A 161 -18.68 -16.77 8.49
N ARG A 162 -17.59 -16.13 8.93
CA ARG A 162 -16.60 -15.42 8.10
C ARG A 162 -15.24 -16.12 8.03
N GLN A 163 -15.13 -17.34 8.52
CA GLN A 163 -13.92 -18.13 8.30
C GLN A 163 -13.72 -18.43 6.81
N TYR A 164 -12.47 -18.39 6.36
CA TYR A 164 -12.10 -18.70 4.97
C TYR A 164 -12.45 -20.15 4.59
N LEU A 165 -12.52 -21.05 5.58
CA LEU A 165 -13.20 -22.35 5.49
C LEU A 165 -14.43 -22.33 6.41
N PRO A 166 -15.66 -22.45 5.87
CA PRO A 166 -16.87 -22.47 6.68
C PRO A 166 -16.88 -23.63 7.68
N PHE A 167 -17.35 -23.38 8.91
CA PHE A 167 -17.50 -24.37 9.99
C PHE A 167 -16.20 -25.03 10.45
N LEU A 168 -15.06 -24.36 10.24
CA LEU A 168 -13.76 -24.92 10.57
C LEU A 168 -13.54 -25.02 12.09
N ASP A 169 -13.97 -24.02 12.84
CA ASP A 169 -13.81 -23.97 14.29
C ASP A 169 -15.16 -23.83 15.00
N PRO A 170 -15.31 -24.45 16.19
CA PRO A 170 -16.57 -24.45 16.92
C PRO A 170 -16.88 -23.13 17.64
N ASP A 171 -15.89 -22.28 17.88
CA ASP A 171 -16.01 -21.06 18.68
C ASP A 171 -15.02 -19.95 18.20
N LEU A 172 -15.25 -18.71 18.64
CA LEU A 172 -14.43 -17.56 18.20
C LEU A 172 -12.99 -17.60 18.72
N GLN A 173 -12.76 -18.25 19.86
CA GLN A 173 -11.46 -18.34 20.50
C GLN A 173 -10.55 -19.26 19.67
N SER A 174 -11.00 -20.48 19.40
CA SER A 174 -10.31 -21.44 18.51
C SER A 174 -10.17 -20.90 17.08
N ALA A 175 -11.19 -20.22 16.54
CA ALA A 175 -11.11 -19.55 15.25
C ALA A 175 -10.05 -18.44 15.22
N SER A 176 -9.93 -17.64 16.28
CA SER A 176 -8.94 -16.55 16.36
C SER A 176 -7.51 -17.09 16.45
N ARG A 177 -7.28 -18.11 17.29
CA ARG A 177 -5.99 -18.81 17.34
C ARG A 177 -5.58 -19.35 15.98
N ARG A 178 -6.48 -20.07 15.30
CA ARG A 178 -6.20 -20.65 13.99
C ARG A 178 -5.93 -19.60 12.92
N LYS A 179 -6.68 -18.50 12.96
CA LYS A 179 -6.48 -17.37 12.05
C LYS A 179 -5.11 -16.73 12.26
N GLY A 180 -4.71 -16.45 13.50
CA GLY A 180 -3.38 -15.92 13.81
C GLY A 180 -2.27 -16.86 13.34
N TRP A 181 -2.43 -18.17 13.59
CA TRP A 181 -1.48 -19.20 13.16
C TRP A 181 -1.28 -19.22 11.63
N ILE A 182 -2.37 -19.31 10.85
CA ILE A 182 -2.25 -19.37 9.38
C ILE A 182 -1.73 -18.05 8.79
N ARG A 183 -2.07 -16.90 9.40
CA ARG A 183 -1.55 -15.61 8.97
C ARG A 183 -0.07 -15.42 9.33
N ALA A 184 0.39 -15.96 10.45
CA ALA A 184 1.81 -16.03 10.79
C ALA A 184 2.59 -16.89 9.79
N TRP A 185 2.05 -18.05 9.43
CA TRP A 185 2.60 -18.88 8.36
C TRP A 185 2.63 -18.13 7.01
N ASN A 186 1.56 -17.39 6.67
CA ASN A 186 1.52 -16.58 5.45
C ASN A 186 2.61 -15.49 5.44
N SER A 187 2.80 -14.76 6.55
CA SER A 187 3.86 -13.75 6.67
C SER A 187 5.26 -14.33 6.45
N ALA A 188 5.52 -15.56 6.89
CA ALA A 188 6.80 -16.23 6.71
C ALA A 188 7.01 -16.88 5.33
N THR A 189 5.94 -17.14 4.56
CA THR A 189 6.02 -17.96 3.34
C THR A 189 5.57 -17.25 2.07
N THR A 190 4.55 -16.39 2.13
CA THR A 190 4.04 -15.68 0.95
C THR A 190 5.10 -14.79 0.30
N PRO A 191 5.91 -14.01 1.05
CA PRO A 191 6.98 -13.20 0.43
C PRO A 191 8.05 -14.01 -0.30
N MET A 192 8.21 -15.31 0.03
CA MET A 192 9.16 -16.18 -0.68
C MET A 192 8.76 -16.40 -2.15
N LEU A 193 7.47 -16.24 -2.50
CA LEU A 193 7.01 -16.25 -3.90
C LEU A 193 7.62 -15.10 -4.72
N ALA A 194 8.10 -14.05 -4.06
CA ALA A 194 8.85 -12.96 -4.69
C ALA A 194 10.38 -13.12 -4.59
N GLY A 195 10.86 -14.26 -4.07
CA GLY A 195 12.28 -14.54 -3.90
C GLY A 195 12.91 -14.04 -2.61
N LEU A 196 12.13 -13.53 -1.64
CA LEU A 196 12.68 -13.14 -0.35
C LEU A 196 13.14 -14.37 0.45
N ALA A 197 14.33 -14.27 1.05
CA ALA A 197 14.84 -15.31 1.93
C ALA A 197 14.09 -15.28 3.28
N GLN A 198 13.75 -16.46 3.81
CA GLN A 198 12.98 -16.59 5.05
C GLN A 198 13.64 -15.88 6.24
N GLN A 199 14.98 -15.83 6.30
CA GLN A 199 15.74 -15.11 7.35
C GLN A 199 15.48 -13.59 7.39
N ARG A 200 14.77 -13.04 6.39
CA ARG A 200 14.39 -11.62 6.31
C ARG A 200 12.93 -11.35 6.63
N LEU A 201 12.19 -12.38 7.03
CA LEU A 201 10.75 -12.33 7.30
C LEU A 201 10.54 -12.56 8.79
N TYR A 202 10.00 -11.56 9.49
CA TYR A 202 9.72 -11.64 10.91
C TYR A 202 8.24 -11.39 11.19
N MET A 203 7.61 -12.33 11.87
CA MET A 203 6.35 -12.13 12.57
C MET A 203 6.66 -11.70 14.01
N LEU A 204 6.29 -10.48 14.39
CA LEU A 204 6.44 -10.03 15.78
C LEU A 204 5.28 -10.53 16.67
N GLY A 205 4.14 -10.92 16.09
CA GLY A 205 3.09 -11.66 16.79
C GLY A 205 2.25 -10.85 17.77
N TYR A 206 2.39 -9.51 17.85
CA TYR A 206 1.53 -8.68 18.70
C TYR A 206 0.06 -8.76 18.25
N PHE A 207 -0.87 -8.29 19.08
CA PHE A 207 -2.29 -8.55 18.84
C PHE A 207 -2.99 -7.46 18.02
N ASN A 208 -3.89 -7.92 17.14
CA ASN A 208 -4.68 -7.04 16.28
C ASN A 208 -5.57 -6.08 17.10
N ASP A 209 -5.69 -4.84 16.64
CA ASP A 209 -6.39 -3.72 17.29
C ASP A 209 -5.76 -3.26 18.63
N THR A 210 -4.56 -3.72 19.00
CA THR A 210 -3.92 -3.36 20.28
C THR A 210 -2.74 -2.38 20.16
N LEU A 211 -2.17 -2.16 18.96
CA LEU A 211 -0.94 -1.37 18.80
C LEU A 211 -1.05 0.04 19.39
N GLY A 212 -2.19 0.70 19.20
CA GLY A 212 -2.42 2.03 19.78
C GLY A 212 -2.49 2.04 21.31
N ALA A 213 -2.93 0.94 21.94
CA ALA A 213 -2.92 0.80 23.40
C ALA A 213 -1.50 0.51 23.91
N LEU A 214 -0.76 -0.36 23.20
CA LEU A 214 0.65 -0.64 23.51
C LEU A 214 1.49 0.63 23.56
N LEU A 215 1.27 1.61 22.67
CA LEU A 215 2.02 2.86 22.69
C LEU A 215 1.55 3.84 23.79
N LYS A 216 0.29 3.77 24.20
CA LYS A 216 -0.26 4.66 25.24
C LYS A 216 0.11 4.23 26.65
N THR A 217 0.09 2.93 26.92
CA THR A 217 0.47 2.36 28.22
C THR A 217 1.54 1.29 28.04
N PRO A 218 2.79 1.69 27.74
CA PRO A 218 3.82 0.77 27.23
C PRO A 218 4.26 -0.33 28.18
N THR A 219 4.10 -0.13 29.49
CA THR A 219 4.43 -1.14 30.51
C THR A 219 3.25 -2.07 30.83
N GLU A 220 2.04 -1.74 30.42
CA GLU A 220 0.84 -2.54 30.70
C GLU A 220 0.66 -3.66 29.68
N HIS A 221 0.25 -4.82 30.16
CA HIS A 221 -0.14 -5.94 29.29
C HIS A 221 -1.51 -5.68 28.65
N GLN A 222 -1.57 -5.80 27.33
CA GLN A 222 -2.82 -5.71 26.56
C GLN A 222 -3.22 -7.11 26.07
N PRO A 223 -4.27 -7.75 26.60
CA PRO A 223 -4.65 -9.10 26.16
C PRO A 223 -5.18 -9.11 24.72
N SER A 224 -5.12 -10.26 24.04
CA SER A 224 -5.77 -10.42 22.74
C SER A 224 -7.29 -10.38 22.92
N PHE A 225 -7.98 -9.67 22.01
CA PHE A 225 -9.45 -9.70 21.94
C PHE A 225 -10.02 -11.02 21.43
N GLY A 226 -9.19 -11.87 20.80
CA GLY A 226 -9.59 -13.19 20.32
C GLY A 226 -9.46 -14.25 21.41
N ASP A 227 -8.41 -14.15 22.23
CA ASP A 227 -8.13 -15.10 23.31
C ASP A 227 -7.10 -14.53 24.31
N GLU A 228 -7.52 -14.26 25.54
CA GLU A 228 -6.67 -13.65 26.57
C GLU A 228 -5.48 -14.52 27.01
N THR A 229 -5.50 -15.83 26.74
CA THR A 229 -4.36 -16.70 27.12
C THR A 229 -3.25 -16.72 26.07
N LEU A 230 -3.41 -16.04 24.93
CA LEU A 230 -2.37 -15.94 23.92
C LEU A 230 -1.23 -15.03 24.38
N THR A 231 -0.05 -15.32 23.89
CA THR A 231 1.14 -14.47 23.96
C THR A 231 1.66 -14.19 22.54
N PRO A 232 2.44 -13.13 22.29
CA PRO A 232 3.05 -12.91 20.99
C PRO A 232 3.88 -14.11 20.49
N ALA A 233 4.50 -14.86 21.40
CA ALA A 233 5.29 -16.05 21.10
C ALA A 233 4.50 -17.15 20.38
N ASP A 234 3.18 -17.25 20.60
CA ASP A 234 2.32 -18.24 19.95
C ASP A 234 2.27 -18.07 18.41
N PHE A 235 2.71 -16.92 17.90
CA PHE A 235 2.71 -16.60 16.47
C PHE A 235 4.12 -16.47 15.87
N ARG A 236 5.18 -16.79 16.63
CA ARG A 236 6.59 -16.61 16.21
C ARG A 236 7.27 -17.88 15.71
N GLU A 237 6.56 -19.01 15.68
CA GLU A 237 7.16 -20.33 15.36
C GLU A 237 7.90 -20.40 14.01
N TRP A 238 7.55 -19.53 13.06
CA TRP A 238 8.14 -19.50 11.71
C TRP A 238 9.34 -18.55 11.58
N ASN A 239 9.66 -17.79 12.63
CA ASN A 239 10.85 -16.94 12.67
C ASN A 239 12.10 -17.83 12.81
N LEU A 240 13.14 -17.55 12.03
CA LEU A 240 14.41 -18.30 12.11
C LEU A 240 15.28 -17.90 13.30
N HIS A 241 15.06 -16.71 13.85
CA HIS A 241 15.80 -16.16 14.98
C HIS A 241 14.84 -15.58 16.02
N PRO A 242 15.17 -15.69 17.32
CA PRO A 242 14.34 -15.14 18.38
C PRO A 242 14.27 -13.61 18.30
N LEU A 243 13.22 -13.05 18.91
CA LEU A 243 13.07 -11.63 19.11
C LEU A 243 13.64 -11.16 20.48
N ALA A 244 13.81 -9.85 20.71
CA ALA A 244 14.41 -9.33 21.95
C ALA A 244 13.54 -9.71 23.15
N SER A 245 12.23 -9.61 22.97
CA SER A 245 11.24 -9.96 23.96
C SER A 245 11.16 -11.47 24.25
N ASP A 246 11.57 -12.33 23.31
CA ASP A 246 11.62 -13.78 23.53
C ASP A 246 12.72 -14.17 24.53
N GLU A 247 13.78 -13.37 24.61
CA GLU A 247 14.93 -13.61 25.49
C GLU A 247 14.74 -13.08 26.92
N GLN A 248 13.60 -12.42 27.20
CA GLN A 248 13.28 -11.95 28.55
C GLN A 248 12.94 -13.14 29.47
N ALA A 249 13.22 -13.00 30.77
CA ALA A 249 13.03 -14.07 31.76
C ALA A 249 11.59 -14.63 31.83
N ASN A 250 10.59 -13.80 31.52
CA ASN A 250 9.17 -14.19 31.52
C ASN A 250 8.63 -14.45 30.10
N GLY A 251 9.49 -14.46 29.09
CA GLY A 251 9.12 -14.51 27.67
C GLY A 251 8.45 -13.23 27.16
N ALA A 252 8.02 -13.27 25.90
CA ALA A 252 7.36 -12.14 25.26
C ALA A 252 5.94 -11.93 25.81
N ALA A 253 5.62 -10.68 26.16
CA ALA A 253 4.26 -10.26 26.50
C ALA A 253 3.77 -9.20 25.51
N ASN A 254 2.44 -9.05 25.37
CA ASN A 254 1.86 -8.01 24.51
C ASN A 254 1.91 -6.65 25.23
N ARG A 255 3.10 -6.06 25.30
CA ARG A 255 3.41 -4.76 25.92
C ARG A 255 4.13 -3.84 24.93
N GLY A 256 3.96 -2.53 25.07
CA GLY A 256 4.63 -1.54 24.22
C GLY A 256 6.15 -1.57 24.35
N VAL A 257 6.68 -1.77 25.55
CA VAL A 257 8.13 -1.90 25.77
C VAL A 257 8.73 -3.08 25.01
N ASP A 258 7.99 -4.18 24.88
CA ASP A 258 8.44 -5.37 24.16
C ASP A 258 8.45 -5.10 22.65
N LEU A 259 7.39 -4.47 22.13
CA LEU A 259 7.28 -4.10 20.71
C LEU A 259 8.42 -3.18 20.28
N LEU A 260 8.72 -2.17 21.10
CA LEU A 260 9.80 -1.24 20.84
C LEU A 260 11.16 -1.93 20.90
N ALA A 261 11.42 -2.78 21.90
CA ALA A 261 12.68 -3.53 22.00
C ALA A 261 12.91 -4.45 20.79
N ASP A 262 11.85 -5.12 20.31
CA ASP A 262 11.93 -5.97 19.12
C ASP A 262 12.26 -5.16 17.86
N LEU A 263 11.57 -4.04 17.65
CA LEU A 263 11.82 -3.14 16.52
C LEU A 263 13.22 -2.52 16.58
N GLU A 264 13.63 -2.03 17.74
CA GLU A 264 14.95 -1.41 17.95
C GLU A 264 16.07 -2.39 17.63
N ARG A 265 16.02 -3.61 18.16
CA ARG A 265 17.03 -4.64 17.86
C ARG A 265 17.07 -4.97 16.37
N LEU A 266 15.93 -5.18 15.73
CA LEU A 266 15.88 -5.50 14.30
C LEU A 266 16.40 -4.34 13.44
N LEU A 267 16.09 -3.09 13.78
CA LEU A 267 16.61 -1.92 13.06
C LEU A 267 18.14 -1.78 13.22
N ASP A 268 18.68 -2.06 14.41
CA ASP A 268 20.12 -2.02 14.65
C ASP A 268 20.89 -3.17 14.00
N GLU A 269 20.28 -4.35 13.87
CA GLU A 269 20.84 -5.49 13.17
C GLU A 269 20.77 -5.32 11.65
N ILE A 270 19.61 -4.94 11.12
CA ILE A 270 19.36 -4.82 9.68
C ILE A 270 20.03 -3.57 9.11
N ARG A 271 20.08 -2.47 9.88
CA ARG A 271 20.64 -1.16 9.47
C ARG A 271 20.08 -0.66 8.12
N PRO A 272 18.74 -0.53 7.97
CA PRO A 272 18.13 -0.22 6.68
C PRO A 272 18.45 1.19 6.17
N SER A 273 18.74 1.34 4.88
CA SER A 273 18.81 2.67 4.25
C SER A 273 17.40 3.25 4.03
N THR A 274 16.43 2.36 3.79
CA THR A 274 15.03 2.70 3.49
C THR A 274 14.09 1.91 4.38
N VAL A 275 13.14 2.60 5.01
CA VAL A 275 12.00 1.96 5.68
C VAL A 275 10.71 2.28 4.93
N VAL A 276 9.80 1.32 4.86
CA VAL A 276 8.50 1.42 4.19
C VAL A 276 7.42 1.18 5.22
N THR A 277 6.47 2.08 5.41
CA THR A 277 5.50 2.03 6.50
C THR A 277 4.17 2.68 6.10
N PRO A 278 3.03 2.43 6.78
CA PRO A 278 1.80 3.12 6.45
C PRO A 278 1.91 4.65 6.59
N HIS A 279 1.15 5.38 5.78
CA HIS A 279 1.07 6.83 5.87
C HIS A 279 0.28 7.24 7.13
N PRO A 280 0.90 7.92 8.12
CA PRO A 280 0.27 8.14 9.42
C PRO A 280 -0.94 9.08 9.39
N GLU A 281 -0.99 10.00 8.42
CA GLU A 281 -2.07 11.00 8.31
C GLU A 281 -3.21 10.58 7.37
N ILE A 282 -2.94 9.71 6.38
CA ILE A 282 -3.90 9.34 5.33
C ILE A 282 -4.49 7.95 5.58
N ASP A 283 -3.71 6.99 6.08
CA ASP A 283 -4.22 5.66 6.37
C ASP A 283 -5.18 5.68 7.56
N SER A 284 -6.39 5.21 7.32
CA SER A 284 -7.50 5.31 8.27
C SER A 284 -7.50 4.20 9.33
N HIS A 285 -6.70 3.14 9.18
CA HIS A 285 -6.66 2.05 10.14
C HIS A 285 -5.87 2.46 11.41
N PRO A 286 -6.41 2.27 12.64
CA PRO A 286 -5.72 2.61 13.87
C PRO A 286 -4.36 1.93 14.04
N ASP A 287 -4.29 0.62 13.82
CA ASP A 287 -3.02 -0.12 13.88
C ASP A 287 -2.00 0.36 12.85
N HIS A 288 -2.42 0.80 11.65
CA HIS A 288 -1.49 1.31 10.64
C HIS A 288 -0.80 2.59 11.13
N ARG A 289 -1.58 3.52 11.70
CA ARG A 289 -1.01 4.74 12.28
C ARG A 289 -0.12 4.46 13.48
N ALA A 290 -0.53 3.53 14.33
CA ALA A 290 0.25 3.11 15.49
C ALA A 290 1.55 2.39 15.08
N ALA A 291 1.55 1.59 14.02
CA ALA A 291 2.75 0.97 13.49
C ALA A 291 3.79 2.00 13.03
N SER A 292 3.36 3.04 12.31
CA SER A 292 4.23 4.15 11.90
C SER A 292 4.76 4.93 13.10
N GLN A 293 3.93 5.14 14.13
CA GLN A 293 4.36 5.77 15.38
C GLN A 293 5.37 4.90 16.15
N ALA A 294 5.13 3.59 16.25
CA ALA A 294 6.05 2.64 16.89
C ALA A 294 7.41 2.62 16.18
N LEU A 295 7.41 2.61 14.84
CA LEU A 295 8.62 2.73 14.04
C LEU A 295 9.35 4.05 14.35
N ALA A 296 8.64 5.19 14.36
CA ALA A 296 9.24 6.49 14.67
C ALA A 296 9.87 6.53 16.07
N MET A 297 9.20 5.91 17.06
CA MET A 297 9.72 5.78 18.44
C MET A 297 10.97 4.90 18.48
N ALA A 298 10.95 3.73 17.84
CA ALA A 298 12.09 2.82 17.79
C ALA A 298 13.30 3.49 17.11
N MET A 299 13.10 4.19 15.98
CA MET A 299 14.17 4.88 15.26
C MET A 299 14.86 6.01 16.06
N ARG A 300 14.29 6.47 17.18
CA ARG A 300 14.94 7.46 18.07
C ARG A 300 15.96 6.82 19.01
N ASN A 301 15.78 5.53 19.31
CA ASN A 301 16.61 4.79 20.25
C ASN A 301 17.63 3.87 19.54
N THR A 302 17.50 3.68 18.24
CA THR A 302 18.44 2.89 17.43
C THR A 302 19.74 3.64 17.18
N ARG A 303 20.84 2.90 17.07
CA ARG A 303 22.16 3.41 16.69
C ARG A 303 22.26 3.69 15.19
N HIS A 304 21.44 3.00 14.41
CA HIS A 304 21.32 3.23 12.97
C HIS A 304 20.12 4.12 12.65
N ARG A 305 20.33 5.11 11.77
CA ARG A 305 19.26 5.97 11.26
C ARG A 305 19.05 5.69 9.77
N PRO A 306 17.84 5.26 9.35
CA PRO A 306 17.49 5.20 7.94
C PRO A 306 17.64 6.57 7.27
N GLN A 307 17.90 6.59 5.96
CA GLN A 307 17.99 7.84 5.21
C GLN A 307 16.61 8.33 4.79
N ARG A 308 15.73 7.40 4.39
CA ARG A 308 14.45 7.71 3.77
C ARG A 308 13.31 6.82 4.28
N VAL A 309 12.10 7.37 4.23
CA VAL A 309 10.86 6.65 4.55
C VAL A 309 9.93 6.70 3.35
N LEU A 310 9.44 5.54 2.92
CA LEU A 310 8.38 5.41 1.92
C LEU A 310 7.06 5.11 2.62
N LEU A 311 6.04 5.90 2.35
CA LEU A 311 4.74 5.84 2.98
C LEU A 311 3.71 5.24 2.01
N TYR A 312 3.05 4.16 2.41
CA TYR A 312 1.97 3.55 1.63
C TYR A 312 0.60 3.75 2.30
N VAL A 313 -0.49 3.51 1.56
CA VAL A 313 -1.84 3.52 2.12
C VAL A 313 -2.62 2.32 1.60
N ASN A 314 -3.04 1.45 2.51
CA ASN A 314 -3.92 0.33 2.21
C ASN A 314 -5.38 0.68 2.53
N HIS A 315 -5.63 1.52 3.54
CA HIS A 315 -6.99 1.85 3.97
C HIS A 315 -7.33 3.33 3.84
N LEU A 316 -8.09 3.67 2.79
CA LEU A 316 -8.64 5.01 2.61
C LEU A 316 -10.06 5.15 3.18
N LYS A 317 -10.25 6.13 4.07
CA LYS A 317 -11.57 6.50 4.59
C LYS A 317 -12.46 7.00 3.46
N SER A 318 -13.69 6.48 3.38
CA SER A 318 -14.73 6.91 2.42
C SER A 318 -14.39 6.76 0.93
N GLN A 319 -13.30 6.08 0.56
CA GLN A 319 -12.82 5.97 -0.83
C GLN A 319 -12.74 4.50 -1.28
N ARG A 320 -13.81 3.74 -1.04
CA ARG A 320 -13.87 2.31 -1.39
C ARG A 320 -13.61 2.07 -2.87
N GLY A 321 -12.84 1.02 -3.17
CA GLY A 321 -12.53 0.63 -4.55
C GLY A 321 -11.53 1.53 -5.23
N PHE A 322 -10.72 2.28 -4.47
CA PHE A 322 -9.50 2.91 -4.94
C PHE A 322 -8.32 1.93 -4.75
N PRO A 323 -7.30 1.92 -5.64
CA PRO A 323 -7.32 2.47 -7.00
C PRO A 323 -8.45 1.89 -7.84
N ARG A 324 -9.06 2.74 -8.68
CA ARG A 324 -10.29 2.40 -9.42
C ARG A 324 -10.01 1.51 -10.63
N GLY A 325 -11.08 1.01 -11.22
CA GLY A 325 -11.01 0.15 -12.40
C GLY A 325 -10.72 -1.32 -12.08
N PRO A 326 -10.58 -2.16 -13.11
CA PRO A 326 -10.24 -3.57 -12.98
C PRO A 326 -8.81 -3.77 -12.44
N ALA A 327 -8.45 -5.03 -12.16
CA ALA A 327 -7.04 -5.40 -11.99
C ALA A 327 -6.23 -5.00 -13.23
N HIS A 328 -4.94 -4.73 -13.04
CA HIS A 328 -3.98 -4.24 -14.05
C HIS A 328 -4.20 -2.81 -14.57
N ALA A 329 -5.24 -2.12 -14.08
CA ALA A 329 -5.35 -0.68 -14.28
C ALA A 329 -4.17 0.05 -13.61
N ALA A 330 -3.89 1.27 -14.05
CA ALA A 330 -2.94 2.15 -13.37
C ALA A 330 -3.44 2.52 -11.97
N ALA A 331 -2.51 2.68 -11.04
CA ALA A 331 -2.79 3.32 -9.76
C ALA A 331 -2.39 4.79 -9.83
N GLY A 332 -3.37 5.67 -9.61
CA GLY A 332 -3.11 7.09 -9.39
C GLY A 332 -2.72 7.36 -7.94
N VAL A 333 -2.54 8.64 -7.61
CA VAL A 333 -2.29 9.09 -6.24
C VAL A 333 -3.62 9.14 -5.45
N TRP A 334 -3.55 8.94 -4.13
CA TRP A 334 -4.73 8.83 -3.26
C TRP A 334 -5.69 10.03 -3.37
N PRO A 335 -7.01 9.80 -3.38
CA PRO A 335 -8.02 10.82 -3.62
C PRO A 335 -8.35 11.63 -2.36
N VAL A 336 -7.38 12.43 -1.91
CA VAL A 336 -7.45 13.21 -0.67
C VAL A 336 -7.39 14.72 -0.94
N GLN A 337 -7.90 15.49 0.01
CA GLN A 337 -7.77 16.94 0.07
C GLN A 337 -6.91 17.30 1.27
N TYR A 338 -5.62 17.08 1.10
CA TYR A 338 -4.62 17.16 2.15
C TYR A 338 -3.60 18.24 1.77
N ALA A 339 -3.81 19.47 2.24
CA ALA A 339 -3.00 20.62 1.81
C ALA A 339 -1.75 20.86 2.67
N GLN A 340 -1.75 20.36 3.90
CA GLN A 340 -0.66 20.52 4.87
C GLN A 340 -0.39 19.17 5.51
N SER A 341 0.88 18.85 5.73
CA SER A 341 1.34 17.62 6.38
C SER A 341 2.36 17.97 7.45
N ARG A 342 2.32 17.26 8.59
CA ARG A 342 3.40 17.31 9.59
C ARG A 342 4.69 16.69 9.08
N LEU A 343 4.61 15.88 8.04
CA LEU A 343 5.76 15.29 7.35
C LEU A 343 6.46 16.28 6.42
N GLY A 344 5.92 17.51 6.28
CA GLY A 344 6.44 18.51 5.36
C GLY A 344 6.06 18.26 3.90
N PRO A 345 6.74 18.93 2.96
CA PRO A 345 6.53 18.71 1.54
C PRO A 345 6.95 17.30 1.11
N ALA A 346 6.08 16.64 0.34
CA ALA A 346 6.21 15.24 -0.02
C ALA A 346 6.77 15.07 -1.44
N SER A 347 7.76 14.17 -1.58
CA SER A 347 8.13 13.62 -2.89
C SER A 347 7.27 12.40 -3.20
N LEU A 348 6.99 12.12 -4.47
CA LEU A 348 6.29 10.90 -4.87
C LEU A 348 7.27 9.89 -5.43
N TYR A 349 7.07 8.64 -5.05
CA TYR A 349 7.72 7.51 -5.70
C TYR A 349 6.65 6.55 -6.21
N SER A 350 6.74 6.15 -7.47
CA SER A 350 5.85 5.14 -8.03
C SER A 350 6.65 4.04 -8.69
N GLN A 351 6.54 2.84 -8.14
CA GLN A 351 7.13 1.64 -8.72
C GLN A 351 6.21 1.11 -9.84
N PRO A 352 6.62 1.12 -11.12
CA PRO A 352 5.88 0.43 -12.17
C PRO A 352 6.08 -1.08 -12.05
N LEU A 353 5.03 -1.84 -12.33
CA LEU A 353 5.06 -3.31 -12.37
C LEU A 353 4.73 -3.77 -13.79
N ASP A 354 5.58 -4.60 -14.37
CA ASP A 354 5.22 -5.29 -15.61
C ASP A 354 4.07 -6.28 -15.37
N LEU A 355 3.49 -6.78 -16.47
CA LEU A 355 2.31 -7.63 -16.37
C LEU A 355 2.60 -8.96 -15.67
N GLU A 356 3.84 -9.46 -15.75
CA GLU A 356 4.25 -10.71 -15.11
C GLU A 356 4.33 -10.54 -13.60
N THR A 357 4.99 -9.49 -13.12
CA THR A 357 5.05 -9.12 -11.70
C THR A 357 3.65 -8.90 -11.12
N GLN A 358 2.73 -8.30 -11.89
CA GLN A 358 1.33 -8.16 -11.46
C GLN A 358 0.60 -9.51 -11.33
N ARG A 359 0.94 -10.49 -12.16
CA ARG A 359 0.38 -11.86 -12.06
C ARG A 359 1.00 -12.61 -10.89
N GLU A 360 2.31 -12.48 -10.67
CA GLU A 360 2.98 -13.00 -9.48
C GLU A 360 2.35 -12.43 -8.20
N LYS A 361 2.10 -11.12 -8.16
CA LYS A 361 1.35 -10.45 -7.08
C LYS A 361 -0.02 -11.08 -6.85
N ALA A 362 -0.74 -11.42 -7.92
CA ALA A 362 -2.04 -12.08 -7.80
C ALA A 362 -1.93 -13.47 -7.15
N VAL A 363 -0.88 -14.25 -7.46
CA VAL A 363 -0.61 -15.55 -6.84
C VAL A 363 -0.25 -15.38 -5.36
N ALA A 364 0.59 -14.39 -5.03
CA ALA A 364 0.93 -14.08 -3.64
C ALA A 364 -0.32 -13.70 -2.82
N MET A 365 -1.19 -12.85 -3.37
CA MET A 365 -2.46 -12.52 -2.72
C MET A 365 -3.40 -13.73 -2.60
N ASP A 366 -3.43 -14.65 -3.57
CA ASP A 366 -4.25 -15.87 -3.47
C ASP A 366 -3.75 -16.86 -2.41
N SER A 367 -2.46 -16.83 -2.09
CA SER A 367 -1.88 -17.64 -1.02
C SER A 367 -2.33 -17.20 0.39
N MET A 368 -2.84 -15.98 0.53
CA MET A 368 -3.38 -15.44 1.79
C MET A 368 -4.79 -15.97 2.03
N HIS A 369 -4.95 -16.84 3.03
CA HIS A 369 -6.20 -17.57 3.26
C HIS A 369 -7.39 -16.65 3.55
N ASP A 370 -7.18 -15.58 4.31
CA ASP A 370 -8.23 -14.61 4.65
C ASP A 370 -8.79 -13.86 3.43
N LEU A 371 -8.02 -13.75 2.34
CA LEU A 371 -8.49 -13.13 1.10
C LEU A 371 -9.42 -14.05 0.29
N ARG A 372 -9.65 -15.29 0.76
CA ARG A 372 -10.57 -16.25 0.16
C ARG A 372 -12.00 -16.15 0.71
N ASP A 373 -12.26 -15.33 1.75
CA ASP A 373 -13.63 -15.15 2.29
C ASP A 373 -14.62 -14.72 1.19
N LYS A 374 -15.80 -15.34 1.23
CA LYS A 374 -16.86 -15.10 0.26
C LYS A 374 -17.76 -13.97 0.75
N PRO A 375 -17.88 -12.87 -0.02
CA PRO A 375 -18.83 -11.83 0.30
C PRO A 375 -20.27 -12.38 0.22
N GLY A 376 -21.15 -11.84 1.06
CA GLY A 376 -22.57 -12.20 1.05
C GLY A 376 -23.24 -11.98 -0.32
N LEU A 377 -24.36 -12.67 -0.56
CA LEU A 377 -25.09 -12.67 -1.84
C LEU A 377 -25.43 -11.26 -2.33
N GLU A 378 -25.89 -10.38 -1.45
CA GLU A 378 -26.21 -8.99 -1.78
C GLU A 378 -25.01 -8.24 -2.37
N ARG A 379 -23.83 -8.37 -1.76
CA ARG A 379 -22.59 -7.73 -2.24
C ARG A 379 -22.15 -8.32 -3.57
N ARG A 380 -22.29 -9.63 -3.77
CA ARG A 380 -22.01 -10.31 -5.05
C ARG A 380 -22.92 -9.79 -6.15
N LEU A 381 -24.22 -9.63 -5.89
CA LEU A 381 -25.18 -9.09 -6.84
C LEU A 381 -24.86 -7.63 -7.18
N LYS A 382 -24.62 -6.78 -6.17
CA LYS A 382 -24.21 -5.38 -6.36
C LYS A 382 -22.96 -5.27 -7.24
N ARG A 383 -21.96 -6.12 -7.03
CA ARG A 383 -20.75 -6.19 -7.87
C ARG A 383 -21.05 -6.65 -9.30
N ALA A 384 -21.89 -7.65 -9.47
CA ALA A 384 -22.28 -8.15 -10.80
C ALA A 384 -23.02 -7.06 -11.60
N VAL A 385 -23.95 -6.36 -10.97
CA VAL A 385 -24.67 -5.22 -11.56
C VAL A 385 -23.69 -4.08 -11.88
N LYS A 386 -22.81 -3.68 -10.94
CA LYS A 386 -21.80 -2.65 -11.18
C LYS A 386 -20.90 -2.99 -12.38
N ARG A 387 -20.41 -4.23 -12.46
CA ARG A 387 -19.57 -4.69 -13.58
C ARG A 387 -20.34 -4.62 -14.91
N ARG A 388 -21.58 -5.11 -14.95
CA ARG A 388 -22.43 -5.05 -16.15
C ARG A 388 -22.67 -3.60 -16.60
N LEU A 389 -22.99 -2.71 -15.66
CA LEU A 389 -23.29 -1.31 -15.95
C LEU A 389 -22.04 -0.49 -16.30
N SER A 390 -20.84 -0.93 -15.89
CA SER A 390 -19.58 -0.26 -16.22
C SER A 390 -19.28 -0.22 -17.73
N GLY A 391 -19.82 -1.18 -18.50
CA GLY A 391 -19.51 -1.32 -19.92
C GLY A 391 -18.11 -1.86 -20.22
N ILE A 392 -17.30 -2.18 -19.21
CA ILE A 392 -15.97 -2.79 -19.40
C ILE A 392 -16.15 -4.28 -19.71
N SER A 393 -15.47 -4.74 -20.76
CA SER A 393 -15.60 -6.13 -21.21
C SER A 393 -15.14 -7.11 -20.14
N PRO A 394 -15.73 -8.32 -20.07
CA PRO A 394 -15.29 -9.33 -19.10
C PRO A 394 -13.80 -9.71 -19.21
N ARG A 395 -13.22 -9.63 -20.41
CA ARG A 395 -11.79 -9.88 -20.67
C ARG A 395 -10.89 -8.82 -20.03
N GLN A 396 -11.31 -7.56 -20.03
CA GLN A 396 -10.59 -6.44 -19.40
C GLN A 396 -10.85 -6.31 -17.90
N TRP A 397 -11.72 -7.15 -17.34
CA TRP A 397 -12.03 -7.18 -15.92
C TRP A 397 -11.90 -8.61 -15.39
N PRO A 398 -10.66 -9.14 -15.31
CA PRO A 398 -10.43 -10.47 -14.76
C PRO A 398 -10.91 -10.53 -13.31
N ARG A 399 -11.29 -11.73 -12.88
CA ARG A 399 -11.73 -12.01 -11.51
C ARG A 399 -10.75 -13.01 -10.90
N TYR A 400 -9.69 -12.50 -10.30
CA TYR A 400 -8.69 -13.35 -9.62
C TYR A 400 -9.21 -13.94 -8.32
N GLY A 401 -9.92 -13.15 -7.52
CA GLY A 401 -10.44 -13.61 -6.23
C GLY A 401 -11.77 -12.97 -5.84
N GLN A 402 -12.30 -13.40 -4.71
CA GLN A 402 -13.57 -12.90 -4.16
C GLN A 402 -13.38 -11.62 -3.33
N HIS A 403 -12.19 -11.39 -2.76
CA HIS A 403 -11.92 -10.16 -2.02
C HIS A 403 -11.78 -8.96 -2.96
N ASP A 404 -12.20 -7.76 -2.52
CA ASP A 404 -12.08 -6.54 -3.36
C ASP A 404 -10.61 -6.16 -3.61
N TYR A 405 -9.69 -6.64 -2.76
CA TYR A 405 -8.26 -6.36 -2.90
C TYR A 405 -7.66 -6.88 -4.20
N PHE A 406 -8.13 -8.02 -4.72
CA PHE A 406 -7.70 -8.48 -6.04
C PHE A 406 -8.04 -7.49 -7.16
N GLN A 407 -9.04 -6.64 -6.96
CA GLN A 407 -9.36 -5.57 -7.90
C GLN A 407 -8.57 -4.29 -7.61
N THR A 408 -8.34 -3.95 -6.35
CA THR A 408 -7.76 -2.66 -5.97
C THR A 408 -6.23 -2.67 -5.91
N HIS A 409 -5.58 -3.79 -5.59
CA HIS A 409 -4.13 -3.83 -5.31
C HIS A 409 -3.30 -4.56 -6.38
N ILE A 410 -3.93 -5.31 -7.29
CA ILE A 410 -3.27 -5.80 -8.51
C ILE A 410 -3.34 -4.69 -9.56
N LYS A 411 -2.35 -3.77 -9.53
CA LYS A 411 -2.28 -2.58 -10.38
C LYS A 411 -0.93 -2.48 -11.06
N ALA A 412 -0.87 -1.67 -12.12
CA ALA A 412 0.36 -1.42 -12.86
C ALA A 412 1.39 -0.57 -12.07
N HIS A 413 0.99 -0.02 -10.93
CA HIS A 413 1.83 0.85 -10.12
C HIS A 413 1.59 0.63 -8.63
N GLU A 414 2.67 0.71 -7.87
CA GLU A 414 2.66 0.86 -6.41
C GLU A 414 3.14 2.27 -6.08
N VAL A 415 2.32 3.05 -5.38
CA VAL A 415 2.53 4.49 -5.17
C VAL A 415 2.85 4.75 -3.70
N PHE A 416 3.92 5.51 -3.48
CA PHE A 416 4.44 5.88 -2.18
C PHE A 416 4.63 7.40 -2.11
N VAL A 417 4.49 7.94 -0.90
CA VAL A 417 5.05 9.25 -0.56
C VAL A 417 6.41 9.02 0.07
N GLN A 418 7.43 9.73 -0.40
CA GLN A 418 8.76 9.72 0.17
C GLN A 418 8.97 10.96 1.04
N VAL A 419 9.53 10.74 2.22
CA VAL A 419 9.97 11.77 3.16
C VAL A 419 11.32 11.39 3.75
N ASP A 420 12.06 12.39 4.24
CA ASP A 420 13.27 12.15 5.01
C ASP A 420 12.95 11.48 6.35
N ALA A 421 13.84 10.61 6.83
CA ALA A 421 13.67 9.95 8.12
C ALA A 421 13.55 10.93 9.28
N GLU A 422 14.20 12.09 9.18
CA GLU A 422 14.08 13.17 10.16
C GLU A 422 12.69 13.77 10.20
N ALA A 423 12.17 14.18 9.04
CA ALA A 423 10.83 14.74 8.93
C ALA A 423 9.77 13.73 9.38
N PHE A 424 9.96 12.44 9.05
CA PHE A 424 9.10 11.37 9.53
C PHE A 424 9.09 11.29 11.06
N GLN A 425 10.26 11.21 11.71
CA GLN A 425 10.35 11.15 13.18
C GLN A 425 9.75 12.39 13.84
N ALA A 426 10.07 13.58 13.31
CA ALA A 426 9.58 14.85 13.83
C ALA A 426 8.06 14.99 13.72
N SER A 427 7.43 14.35 12.73
CA SER A 427 5.97 14.40 12.57
C SER A 427 5.16 13.78 13.72
N PHE A 428 5.83 12.96 14.55
CA PHE A 428 5.27 12.32 15.74
C PHE A 428 5.71 12.99 17.05
N ASP A 429 6.55 14.01 17.00
CA ASP A 429 6.74 14.87 18.17
C ASP A 429 5.43 15.63 18.43
N GLU A 430 5.08 15.80 19.70
CA GLU A 430 3.92 16.63 20.04
C GLU A 430 4.15 18.04 19.48
N PRO A 431 3.11 18.68 18.89
CA PRO A 431 3.21 20.07 18.47
C PRO A 431 3.46 21.04 19.63
#